data_AF-A0A2T9XYS0-F1
#
_entry.id   AF-A0A2T9XYS0-F1
#
_cell.length_a   1.000
_cell.length_b   1.000
_cell.length_c   1.000
_cell.angle_alpha   90.00
_cell.angle_beta   90.00
_cell.angle_gamma   90.00
#
_symmetry.space_group_name_H-M   'P 1'
#
loop_
_entity.id
_entity.type
_entity.pdbx_description
1 polymer ?
#
loop_
_entity_poly.entity_id
_entity_poly.type
_entity_poly.pdbx_seq_one_letter_code
_entity_poly.pdbx_strand_id
1 'polypeptide(L)'
;MAHVREPTLPPAQVSIMLPNLKNIRSVVEKMKSVSQYITLSATNSGGFKLHVSSEVVEIEVFYRDLHHDSLPPRSDFGSDEDYQQHLKKQFSCNISMKNFVNFLYSHYIVPQNVRCVLIDNHAVIFTVYISPTTISAQLENEGEACGALNYYIPAYSS
;
A
#
# COMPACT_ATOMS: atom_id res chain seq x y z
N MET A 1 10.05 -28.19 -15.62
CA MET A 1 9.80 -26.75 -15.87
C MET A 1 9.03 -26.22 -14.67
N ALA A 2 9.65 -25.37 -13.85
CA ALA A 2 9.00 -24.83 -12.67
C ALA A 2 7.85 -23.94 -13.13
N HIS A 3 6.62 -24.37 -12.84
CA HIS A 3 5.39 -23.68 -13.20
C HIS A 3 5.34 -22.38 -12.37
N VAL A 4 5.75 -21.26 -12.95
CA VAL A 4 5.49 -19.95 -12.35
C VAL A 4 3.99 -19.73 -12.48
N ARG A 5 3.27 -19.92 -11.37
CA ARG A 5 1.83 -19.69 -11.25
C ARG A 5 1.66 -18.44 -10.39
N GLU A 6 0.79 -17.53 -10.82
CA GLU A 6 0.42 -16.40 -9.99
C GLU A 6 -0.13 -16.90 -8.63
N PRO A 7 0.29 -16.28 -7.52
CA PRO A 7 -0.19 -16.67 -6.20
C PRO A 7 -1.71 -16.47 -6.13
N THR A 8 -2.42 -17.48 -5.65
CA THR A 8 -3.85 -17.34 -5.34
C THR A 8 -3.99 -16.49 -4.09
N LEU A 9 -4.42 -15.24 -4.27
CA LEU A 9 -4.55 -14.27 -3.20
C LEU A 9 -5.96 -14.28 -2.60
N PRO A 10 -6.10 -14.11 -1.28
CA PRO A 10 -7.38 -13.82 -0.66
C PRO A 10 -7.99 -12.52 -1.22
N PRO A 11 -9.31 -12.31 -1.07
CA PRO A 11 -9.94 -11.05 -1.42
C PRO A 11 -9.24 -9.88 -0.71
N ALA A 12 -8.92 -8.84 -1.48
CA ALA A 12 -8.40 -7.59 -0.95
C ALA A 12 -9.40 -6.98 0.03
N GLN A 13 -8.94 -6.64 1.24
CA GLN A 13 -9.80 -6.04 2.26
C GLN A 13 -9.79 -4.52 2.22
N VAL A 14 -8.64 -3.94 1.85
CA VAL A 14 -8.49 -2.50 1.67
C VAL A 14 -7.48 -2.21 0.56
N SER A 15 -7.81 -1.24 -0.28
CA SER A 15 -6.96 -0.76 -1.37
C SER A 15 -6.91 0.76 -1.34
N ILE A 16 -5.73 1.33 -1.14
CA ILE A 16 -5.54 2.78 -1.02
C ILE A 16 -4.44 3.26 -1.96
N MET A 17 -4.56 4.49 -2.46
CA MET A 17 -3.50 5.14 -3.20
C MET A 17 -2.48 5.72 -2.23
N LEU A 18 -1.22 5.31 -2.37
CA LEU A 18 -0.15 5.80 -1.51
C LEU A 18 0.20 7.26 -1.87
N PRO A 19 0.59 8.06 -0.87
CA PRO A 19 1.17 9.37 -1.11
C PRO A 19 2.58 9.22 -1.73
N ASN A 20 3.24 10.35 -1.98
CA ASN A 20 4.56 10.39 -2.61
C ASN A 20 5.56 9.42 -1.93
N LEU A 21 6.02 8.41 -2.68
CA LEU A 21 6.94 7.37 -2.17
C LEU A 21 8.25 7.95 -1.64
N LYS A 22 8.71 9.11 -2.15
CA LYS A 22 9.92 9.79 -1.65
C LYS A 22 9.76 10.24 -0.20
N ASN A 23 8.57 10.72 0.15
CA ASN A 23 8.26 11.15 1.52
C ASN A 23 8.18 9.95 2.45
N ILE A 24 7.47 8.89 2.01
CA ILE A 24 7.37 7.63 2.75
C ILE A 24 8.77 7.05 2.98
N ARG A 25 9.60 6.99 1.94
CA ARG A 25 10.99 6.50 2.04
C ARG A 25 11.77 7.26 3.09
N SER A 26 11.75 8.59 3.05
CA SER A 26 12.50 9.42 4.00
C SER A 26 12.11 9.16 5.45
N VAL A 27 10.85 8.81 5.71
CA VAL A 27 10.34 8.41 7.02
C VAL A 27 10.80 6.99 7.38
N VAL A 28 10.58 6.02 6.49
CA VAL A 28 10.89 4.60 6.72
C VAL A 28 12.39 4.36 6.91
N GLU A 29 13.24 5.14 6.22
CA GLU A 29 14.70 5.12 6.40
C GLU A 29 15.13 5.53 7.82
N LYS A 30 14.32 6.31 8.54
CA LYS A 30 14.54 6.61 9.97
C LYS A 30 13.97 5.51 10.87
N MET A 31 12.85 4.91 10.49
CA MET A 31 12.22 3.82 11.26
C MET A 31 13.03 2.52 11.21
N LYS A 32 13.83 2.30 10.14
CA LYS A 32 14.64 1.09 9.98
C LYS A 32 15.68 0.87 11.08
N SER A 33 16.13 1.94 11.74
CA SER A 33 17.09 1.84 12.86
C SER A 33 16.42 1.39 14.15
N VAL A 34 15.08 1.44 14.23
CA VAL A 34 14.31 1.07 15.42
C VAL A 34 13.92 -0.41 15.40
N SER A 35 13.47 -0.93 14.26
CA SER A 35 13.10 -2.34 14.13
C SER A 35 13.31 -2.89 12.71
N GLN A 36 13.46 -4.21 12.63
CA GLN A 36 13.54 -4.96 11.38
C GLN A 36 12.15 -5.25 10.76
N TYR A 37 11.09 -4.98 11.51
CA TYR A 37 9.70 -5.20 11.10
C TYR A 37 8.91 -3.89 11.19
N ILE A 38 7.90 -3.77 10.34
CA ILE A 38 7.00 -2.62 10.30
C ILE A 38 5.57 -3.09 10.11
N THR A 39 4.68 -2.54 10.94
CA THR A 39 3.25 -2.75 10.82
C THR A 39 2.68 -1.66 9.92
N LEU A 40 2.17 -2.08 8.76
CA LEU A 40 1.35 -1.23 7.91
C LEU A 40 -0.10 -1.38 8.34
N SER A 41 -0.85 -0.28 8.41
CA SER A 41 -2.29 -0.35 8.58
C SER A 41 -3.00 0.59 7.63
N ALA A 42 -4.17 0.20 7.16
CA ALA A 42 -5.00 1.02 6.31
C ALA A 42 -6.47 0.95 6.74
N THR A 43 -7.19 2.05 6.58
CA THR A 43 -8.63 2.14 6.79
C THR A 43 -9.33 2.40 5.47
N ASN A 44 -10.59 1.97 5.37
CA ASN A 44 -11.42 2.28 4.20
C ASN A 44 -11.74 3.78 4.10
N SER A 45 -11.63 4.54 5.20
CA SER A 45 -11.74 6.00 5.18
C SER A 45 -10.57 6.77 4.56
N GLY A 46 -9.53 6.10 4.04
CA GLY A 46 -8.35 6.77 3.46
C GLY A 46 -7.25 7.10 4.48
N GLY A 47 -7.24 6.41 5.62
CA GLY A 47 -6.16 6.47 6.59
C GLY A 47 -5.11 5.40 6.30
N PHE A 48 -3.83 5.77 6.34
CA PHE A 48 -2.70 4.84 6.28
C PHE A 48 -1.73 5.11 7.42
N LYS A 49 -1.34 4.07 8.13
CA LYS A 49 -0.49 4.14 9.31
C LYS A 49 0.74 3.27 9.12
N LEU A 50 1.89 3.84 9.46
CA LEU A 50 3.15 3.12 9.63
C LEU A 50 3.43 3.05 11.13
N HIS A 51 3.68 1.85 11.64
CA HIS A 51 4.00 1.66 13.04
C HIS A 51 5.23 0.77 13.18
N VAL A 52 6.18 1.23 13.99
CA VAL A 52 7.35 0.45 14.41
C VAL A 52 7.53 0.59 15.90
N SER A 53 7.77 -0.52 16.58
CA SER A 53 8.04 -0.56 18.01
C SER A 53 9.30 -1.37 18.31
N SER A 54 9.97 -0.98 19.40
CA SER A 54 11.14 -1.62 20.00
C SER A 54 11.01 -1.54 21.52
N GLU A 55 11.97 -2.09 22.27
CA GLU A 55 11.95 -2.03 23.73
C GLU A 55 12.03 -0.60 24.31
N VAL A 56 12.59 0.34 23.54
CA VAL A 56 12.91 1.70 24.04
C VAL A 56 12.08 2.78 23.37
N VAL A 57 11.70 2.60 22.11
CA VAL A 57 11.03 3.62 21.29
C VAL A 57 9.94 3.00 20.43
N GLU A 58 8.82 3.70 20.36
CA GLU A 58 7.72 3.46 19.43
C GLU A 58 7.56 4.67 18.51
N ILE A 59 7.40 4.41 17.20
CA ILE A 59 7.20 5.43 16.18
C ILE A 59 5.94 5.09 15.39
N GLU A 60 4.99 6.03 15.38
CA GLU A 60 3.80 5.97 14.54
C GLU A 60 3.76 7.15 13.58
N VAL A 61 3.43 6.88 12.32
CA VAL A 61 3.26 7.89 11.28
C VAL A 61 1.92 7.70 10.60
N PHE A 62 1.17 8.79 10.53
CA PHE A 62 -0.19 8.81 10.00
C PHE A 62 -0.24 9.61 8.70
N TYR A 63 -0.76 8.98 7.67
CA TYR A 63 -1.18 9.61 6.42
C TYR A 63 -2.71 9.62 6.39
N ARG A 64 -3.27 10.78 6.09
CA ARG A 64 -4.72 11.02 6.04
C ARG A 64 -5.09 11.50 4.64
N ASP A 65 -6.38 11.47 4.35
CA ASP A 65 -6.95 12.01 3.11
C ASP A 65 -6.38 11.32 1.85
N LEU A 66 -6.10 10.01 1.95
CA LEU A 66 -5.66 9.22 0.80
C LEU A 66 -6.86 8.80 -0.06
N HIS A 67 -6.69 8.86 -1.38
CA HIS A 67 -7.72 8.48 -2.32
C HIS A 67 -7.95 6.97 -2.32
N HIS A 68 -9.23 6.57 -2.41
CA HIS A 68 -9.65 5.19 -2.43
C HIS A 68 -10.47 4.93 -3.70
N ASP A 69 -9.91 4.19 -4.64
CA ASP A 69 -10.51 3.97 -5.97
C ASP A 69 -11.73 3.03 -5.96
N SER A 70 -11.90 2.24 -4.89
CA SER A 70 -12.83 1.10 -4.83
C SER A 70 -13.80 1.10 -3.63
N LEU A 71 -14.25 2.26 -3.13
CA LEU A 71 -15.19 2.24 -2.00
C LEU A 71 -16.56 1.75 -2.47
N PRO A 72 -17.15 0.74 -1.82
CA PRO A 72 -18.49 0.31 -2.14
C PRO A 72 -19.47 1.46 -1.92
N PRO A 73 -20.44 1.68 -2.83
CA PRO A 73 -21.42 2.73 -2.68
C PRO A 73 -22.24 2.51 -1.40
N ARG A 74 -22.63 3.60 -0.75
CA ARG A 74 -23.42 3.57 0.49
C ARG A 74 -24.72 2.77 0.35
N SER A 75 -25.27 2.65 -0.86
CA SER A 75 -26.45 1.84 -1.17
C SER A 75 -26.31 0.35 -0.88
N ASP A 76 -25.08 -0.15 -0.79
CA ASP A 76 -24.81 -1.57 -0.55
C ASP A 76 -24.91 -1.95 0.94
N PHE A 77 -25.12 -0.95 1.81
CA PHE A 77 -25.20 -1.13 3.27
C PHE A 77 -26.64 -0.96 3.75
N GLY A 78 -27.07 -1.85 4.66
CA GLY A 78 -28.43 -1.84 5.22
C GLY A 78 -28.70 -0.68 6.18
N SER A 79 -27.66 -0.06 6.72
CA SER A 79 -27.76 1.12 7.59
C SER A 79 -26.55 2.04 7.45
N ASP A 80 -26.72 3.29 7.87
CA ASP A 80 -25.62 4.26 7.96
C ASP A 80 -24.57 3.85 8.99
N GLU A 81 -24.99 3.18 10.07
CA GLU A 81 -24.09 2.68 11.10
C GLU A 81 -23.15 1.62 10.55
N ASP A 82 -23.66 0.70 9.73
CA ASP A 82 -22.86 -0.35 9.08
C ASP A 82 -21.83 0.25 8.11
N TYR A 83 -22.23 1.26 7.33
CA TYR A 83 -21.32 1.98 6.45
C TYR A 83 -20.22 2.71 7.24
N GLN A 84 -20.57 3.38 8.34
CA GLN A 84 -19.60 4.04 9.20
C GLN A 84 -18.65 3.05 9.88
N GLN A 85 -19.14 1.87 10.30
CA GLN A 85 -18.29 0.81 10.82
C GLN A 85 -17.34 0.27 9.74
N HIS A 86 -17.82 0.09 8.51
CA HIS A 86 -17.00 -0.34 7.38
C HIS A 86 -15.88 0.66 7.07
N LEU A 87 -16.16 1.96 7.11
CA LEU A 87 -15.16 3.02 6.91
C LEU A 87 -14.10 3.07 8.02
N LYS A 88 -14.52 2.84 9.27
CA LYS A 88 -13.64 2.83 10.45
C LYS A 88 -12.84 1.54 10.59
N LYS A 89 -13.20 0.48 9.87
CA LYS A 89 -12.49 -0.79 9.91
C LYS A 89 -11.05 -0.58 9.46
N GLN A 90 -10.13 -0.96 10.34
CA GLN A 90 -8.70 -0.91 10.10
C GLN A 90 -8.20 -2.33 9.85
N PHE A 91 -7.38 -2.48 8.82
CA PHE A 91 -6.69 -3.71 8.52
C PHE A 91 -5.19 -3.49 8.69
N SER A 92 -4.47 -4.48 9.19
CA SER A 92 -3.06 -4.35 9.49
C SER A 92 -2.24 -5.55 9.03
N CYS A 93 -1.01 -5.29 8.63
CA CYS A 93 -0.11 -6.33 8.17
C CYS A 93 1.30 -5.98 8.60
N ASN A 94 1.94 -6.91 9.33
CA ASN A 94 3.32 -6.79 9.74
C ASN A 94 4.23 -7.34 8.65
N ILE A 95 5.19 -6.58 8.16
CA ILE A 95 6.07 -6.96 7.06
C ILE A 95 7.53 -6.66 7.40
N SER A 96 8.45 -7.29 6.65
CA SER A 96 9.88 -7.00 6.77
C SER A 96 10.19 -5.58 6.31
N MET A 97 10.85 -4.80 7.17
CA MET A 97 11.35 -3.46 6.87
C MET A 97 12.25 -3.46 5.63
N LYS A 98 13.11 -4.47 5.48
CA LYS A 98 14.01 -4.61 4.33
C LYS A 98 13.24 -4.71 3.01
N ASN A 99 12.19 -5.55 2.98
CA ASN A 99 11.39 -5.73 1.78
C ASN A 99 10.58 -4.46 1.45
N PHE A 100 10.08 -3.77 2.48
CA PHE A 100 9.35 -2.52 2.30
C PHE A 100 10.25 -1.40 1.79
N VAL A 101 11.45 -1.25 2.36
CA VAL A 101 12.45 -0.29 1.89
C VAL A 101 12.86 -0.59 0.44
N ASN A 102 13.13 -1.86 0.10
CA ASN A 102 13.43 -2.29 -1.27
C ASN A 102 12.31 -1.92 -2.25
N PHE A 103 11.05 -2.08 -1.84
CA PHE A 103 9.91 -1.61 -2.63
C PHE A 103 9.96 -0.08 -2.81
N LEU A 104 10.22 0.69 -1.76
CA LEU A 104 10.28 2.15 -1.84
C LEU A 104 11.41 2.64 -2.76
N TYR A 105 12.47 1.85 -2.99
CA TYR A 105 13.48 2.14 -4.01
C TYR A 105 12.93 2.17 -5.45
N SER A 106 11.74 1.62 -5.71
CA SER A 106 11.04 1.77 -7.00
C SER A 106 10.65 3.21 -7.36
N HIS A 107 10.75 4.18 -6.42
CA HIS A 107 10.54 5.60 -6.71
C HIS A 107 11.45 6.17 -7.82
N TYR A 108 12.58 5.52 -8.14
CA TYR A 108 13.44 5.93 -9.28
C TYR A 108 12.73 5.81 -10.64
N ILE A 109 11.60 5.10 -10.70
CA ILE A 109 10.76 4.95 -11.90
C ILE A 109 9.75 6.12 -12.02
N VAL A 110 9.77 7.11 -11.12
CA VAL A 110 8.78 8.21 -11.03
C VAL A 110 7.34 7.69 -11.16
N PRO A 111 6.89 6.82 -10.25
CA PRO A 111 5.53 6.32 -10.32
C PRO A 111 4.54 7.44 -9.97
N GLN A 112 3.67 7.80 -10.92
CA GLN A 112 2.63 8.79 -10.66
C GLN A 112 1.52 8.23 -9.76
N ASN A 113 1.27 6.92 -9.84
CA ASN A 113 0.16 6.26 -9.15
C ASN A 113 0.62 4.92 -8.55
N VAL A 114 0.58 4.81 -7.23
CA VAL A 114 0.93 3.59 -6.50
C VAL A 114 -0.26 3.16 -5.66
N ARG A 115 -0.79 1.98 -5.92
CA ARG A 115 -1.86 1.36 -5.15
C ARG A 115 -1.26 0.41 -4.13
N CYS A 116 -1.66 0.52 -2.87
CA CYS A 116 -1.35 -0.41 -1.80
C CYS A 116 -2.60 -1.22 -1.49
N VAL A 117 -2.53 -2.52 -1.73
CA VAL A 117 -3.55 -3.49 -1.36
C VAL A 117 -3.07 -4.23 -0.13
N LEU A 118 -3.83 -4.14 0.95
CA LEU A 118 -3.51 -4.80 2.21
C LEU A 118 -4.50 -5.94 2.45
N ILE A 119 -3.93 -7.12 2.73
CA ILE A 119 -4.64 -8.32 3.15
C ILE A 119 -4.22 -8.60 4.59
N ASP A 120 -5.16 -8.43 5.51
CA ASP A 120 -4.96 -8.48 6.95
C ASP A 120 -4.25 -9.76 7.36
N ASN A 121 -3.16 -9.59 8.10
CA ASN A 121 -2.29 -10.66 8.58
C ASN A 121 -1.84 -11.69 7.50
N HIS A 122 -1.86 -11.33 6.22
CA HIS A 122 -1.50 -12.25 5.13
C HIS A 122 -0.41 -11.70 4.21
N ALA A 123 -0.66 -10.53 3.59
CA ALA A 123 0.30 -9.93 2.67
C ALA A 123 -0.05 -8.47 2.36
N VAL A 124 0.94 -7.74 1.84
CA VAL A 124 0.75 -6.44 1.23
C VAL A 124 1.23 -6.50 -0.22
N ILE A 125 0.42 -5.96 -1.12
CA ILE A 125 0.69 -5.90 -2.54
C ILE A 125 0.76 -4.44 -2.95
N PHE A 126 1.87 -4.04 -3.55
CA PHE A 126 2.02 -2.73 -4.12
C PHE A 126 1.94 -2.83 -5.64
N THR A 127 0.98 -2.14 -6.23
CA THR A 127 0.83 -2.05 -7.68
C THR A 127 1.26 -0.66 -8.11
N VAL A 128 2.34 -0.61 -8.89
CA VAL A 128 2.91 0.61 -9.44
C VAL A 128 2.48 0.72 -10.90
N TYR A 129 1.73 1.77 -11.23
CA TYR A 129 1.33 2.03 -12.62
C TYR A 129 2.39 2.89 -13.30
N ILE A 130 2.87 2.42 -14.45
CA ILE A 130 3.88 3.10 -15.26
C ILE A 130 3.17 3.72 -16.47
N SER A 131 3.13 5.05 -16.50
CA SER A 131 2.62 5.81 -17.64
C SER A 131 3.72 5.99 -18.70
N PRO A 132 3.38 5.98 -20.00
CA PRO A 132 4.35 6.11 -21.10
C PRO A 132 5.10 7.45 -21.14
N THR A 133 4.64 8.47 -20.43
CA THR A 133 5.16 9.84 -20.48
C THR A 133 6.59 10.01 -19.95
N THR A 134 7.18 9.01 -19.27
CA THR A 134 8.59 9.05 -18.85
C THR A 134 9.56 8.57 -19.94
N ILE A 135 9.08 7.90 -20.98
CA ILE A 135 9.93 7.39 -22.09
C ILE A 135 9.68 8.18 -23.39
N SER A 136 8.52 8.81 -23.56
CA SER A 136 8.23 9.65 -24.71
C SER A 136 7.45 10.90 -24.29
N ALA A 137 8.16 12.03 -24.20
CA ALA A 137 7.54 13.29 -24.53
C ALA A 137 7.04 13.20 -25.99
N GLN A 138 5.82 13.69 -26.23
CA GLN A 138 5.05 13.61 -27.49
C GLN A 138 4.30 12.29 -27.67
N LEU A 139 3.08 12.23 -27.14
CA LEU A 139 1.86 11.97 -27.90
C LEU A 139 0.67 12.09 -26.94
N GLU A 140 -0.23 13.00 -27.28
CA GLU A 140 -1.48 13.28 -26.59
C GLU A 140 -2.44 12.10 -26.77
N ASN A 141 -2.62 11.28 -25.75
CA ASN A 141 -3.86 10.53 -25.52
C ASN A 141 -3.86 9.99 -24.07
N GLU A 142 -4.77 10.52 -23.27
CA GLU A 142 -5.11 10.01 -21.94
C GLU A 142 -5.76 8.63 -22.11
N GLY A 143 -5.15 7.55 -21.59
CA GLY A 143 -5.86 6.26 -21.54
C GLY A 143 -5.09 4.99 -21.22
N GLU A 144 -3.79 4.90 -21.50
CA GLU A 144 -3.11 3.59 -21.37
C GLU A 144 -1.85 3.66 -20.51
N ALA A 145 -1.97 3.18 -19.26
CA ALA A 145 -0.80 2.79 -18.49
C ALA A 145 -0.07 1.69 -19.26
N CYS A 146 1.18 1.94 -19.64
CA CYS A 146 1.98 1.06 -20.49
C CYS A 146 2.44 -0.22 -19.77
N GLY A 147 2.30 -0.27 -18.44
CA GLY A 147 2.56 -1.46 -17.64
C GLY A 147 2.25 -1.25 -16.16
N ALA A 148 2.11 -2.37 -15.44
CA ALA A 148 1.98 -2.38 -13.98
C ALA A 148 3.05 -3.29 -13.38
N LEU A 149 3.74 -2.80 -12.34
CA LEU A 149 4.67 -3.59 -11.55
C LEU A 149 3.99 -3.95 -10.22
N ASN A 150 3.79 -5.25 -9.99
CA ASN A 150 3.24 -5.77 -8.74
C ASN A 150 4.38 -6.25 -7.83
N TYR A 151 4.44 -5.71 -6.61
CA TYR A 151 5.38 -6.11 -5.58
C TYR A 151 4.64 -6.77 -4.43
N TYR A 152 4.86 -8.06 -4.24
CA TYR A 152 4.24 -8.85 -3.18
C TYR A 152 5.18 -8.95 -1.97
N ILE A 153 4.68 -8.56 -0.79
CA ILE A 153 5.39 -8.73 0.48
C ILE A 153 4.52 -9.58 1.41
N PRO A 154 4.93 -10.81 1.76
CA PRO A 154 4.18 -11.63 2.71
C PRO A 154 4.21 -11.02 4.11
N ALA A 155 3.15 -11.25 4.87
CA ALA A 155 3.11 -10.93 6.28
C ALA A 155 4.15 -11.77 7.04
N TYR A 156 4.78 -11.16 8.03
CA TYR A 156 5.58 -11.86 9.00
C TYR A 156 4.67 -12.37 10.12
N SER A 157 4.57 -13.69 10.25
CA SER A 157 3.95 -14.34 11.40
C SER A 157 5.05 -14.56 12.45
N SER A 158 5.01 -13.79 13.54
CA SER A 158 5.79 -14.08 14.75
C SER A 158 5.14 -15.18 15.56
#